data_AF-A0A355F8Q7-F1
#
_entry.id   AF-A0A355F8Q7-F1
#
_cell.length_a   1.000
_cell.length_b   1.000
_cell.length_c   1.000
_cell.angle_alpha   90.00
_cell.angle_beta   90.00
_cell.angle_gamma   90.00
#
_symmetry.space_group_name_H-M   'P 1'
#
loop_
_entity.id
_entity.type
_entity.pdbx_description
1 polymer ?
#
loop_
_entity_poly.entity_id
_entity_poly.type
_entity_poly.pdbx_seq_one_letter_code
_entity_poly.pdbx_strand_id
1 'polypeptide(L)'
;MSEPRSLPGLRRLAGAGLVCLVLVSLALVALPVWLIRPFAPQTPDGLAVAFWMRRLAPGLTLGAGAAAVLCAGVLWRGARWRSRVLLVLAFLPLLGTAWQSRQNLFERMFAPLPDPRYATAAEAAWVAEDEAVLAVTLNGDTAAYPVRQVAYHHIVQDVVGGVPVAVTY
;
A
#
# COMPACT_ATOMS: atom_id res chain seq x y z
N MET A 1 -14.59 -18.02 47.61
CA MET A 1 -13.89 -17.48 46.42
C MET A 1 -14.69 -16.30 45.89
N SER A 2 -14.26 -15.07 46.17
CA SER A 2 -14.89 -13.86 45.66
C SER A 2 -14.42 -13.60 44.22
N GLU A 3 -15.35 -13.48 43.27
CA GLU A 3 -15.01 -13.01 41.93
C GLU A 3 -14.41 -11.59 42.01
N PRO A 4 -13.30 -11.31 41.30
CA PRO A 4 -12.76 -9.97 41.23
C PRO A 4 -13.74 -9.06 40.47
N ARG A 5 -14.37 -8.12 41.18
CA ARG A 5 -15.18 -7.03 40.60
C ARG A 5 -14.30 -6.20 39.67
N SER A 6 -14.47 -6.35 38.36
CA SER A 6 -13.86 -5.44 37.39
C SER A 6 -14.37 -4.03 37.66
N LEU A 7 -13.47 -3.07 37.93
CA LEU A 7 -13.83 -1.68 38.13
C LEU A 7 -14.55 -1.16 36.85
N PRO A 8 -15.77 -0.61 36.93
CA PRO A 8 -16.56 -0.21 35.76
C PRO A 8 -15.84 0.80 34.85
N GLY A 9 -14.87 1.56 35.38
CA GLY A 9 -14.00 2.45 34.59
C GLY A 9 -13.07 1.69 33.62
N LEU A 10 -12.52 0.55 34.02
CA LEU A 10 -11.56 -0.21 33.20
C LEU A 10 -12.18 -0.72 31.89
N ARG A 11 -13.43 -1.20 31.94
CA ARG A 11 -14.13 -1.68 30.73
C ARG A 11 -14.43 -0.54 29.76
N ARG A 12 -14.80 0.64 30.27
CA ARG A 12 -15.03 1.83 29.43
C ARG A 12 -13.73 2.27 28.76
N LEU A 13 -12.63 2.32 29.50
CA LEU A 13 -11.30 2.61 28.98
C LEU A 13 -10.86 1.59 27.93
N ALA A 14 -11.07 0.29 28.16
CA ALA A 14 -10.75 -0.75 27.17
C ALA A 14 -11.59 -0.63 25.89
N GLY A 15 -12.87 -0.27 26.01
CA GLY A 15 -13.74 -0.01 24.85
C GLY A 15 -13.29 1.18 24.03
N ALA A 16 -13.03 2.32 24.67
CA ALA A 16 -12.50 3.51 24.01
C ALA A 16 -11.12 3.26 23.42
N GLY A 17 -10.26 2.52 24.13
CA GLY A 17 -8.95 2.11 23.67
C GLY A 17 -9.02 1.27 22.40
N LEU A 18 -9.89 0.25 22.35
CA LEU A 18 -10.07 -0.58 21.16
C LEU A 18 -10.49 0.25 19.93
N VAL A 19 -11.44 1.17 20.10
CA VAL A 19 -11.87 2.07 19.02
C VAL A 19 -10.71 2.96 18.56
N CYS A 20 -9.98 3.55 19.51
CA CYS A 20 -8.81 4.38 19.20
C CYS A 20 -7.73 3.60 18.44
N LEU A 21 -7.42 2.37 18.87
CA LEU A 21 -6.46 1.49 18.19
C LEU A 21 -6.86 1.21 16.74
N VAL A 22 -8.14 0.94 16.47
CA VAL A 22 -8.64 0.75 15.10
C VAL A 22 -8.45 2.02 14.28
N LEU A 23 -8.86 3.18 14.80
CA LEU A 23 -8.77 4.46 14.08
C LEU A 23 -7.31 4.86 13.80
N VAL A 24 -6.42 4.73 14.78
CA VAL A 24 -4.99 5.00 14.62
C VAL A 24 -4.37 4.04 13.60
N SER A 25 -4.74 2.76 13.66
CA SER A 25 -4.24 1.75 12.72
C SER A 25 -4.67 2.04 11.28
N LEU A 26 -5.91 2.50 11.07
CA LEU A 26 -6.39 2.95 9.76
C LEU A 26 -5.65 4.21 9.30
N ALA A 27 -5.46 5.20 10.18
CA ALA A 27 -4.76 6.43 9.85
C ALA A 27 -3.29 6.19 9.45
N LEU A 28 -2.60 5.26 10.14
CA LEU A 28 -1.23 4.87 9.83
C LEU A 28 -1.04 4.34 8.40
N VAL A 29 -2.09 3.78 7.80
CA VAL A 29 -2.06 3.23 6.44
C VAL A 29 -2.67 4.20 5.42
N ALA A 30 -3.75 4.91 5.78
CA ALA A 30 -4.47 5.78 4.85
C ALA A 30 -3.77 7.13 4.63
N LEU A 31 -3.24 7.76 5.68
CA LEU A 31 -2.64 9.09 5.58
C LEU A 31 -1.41 9.13 4.67
N PRO A 32 -0.46 8.16 4.73
CA PRO A 32 0.66 8.16 3.80
C PRO A 32 0.19 8.08 2.35
N VAL A 33 -0.77 7.21 2.04
CA VAL A 33 -1.32 7.08 0.68
C VAL A 33 -1.90 8.41 0.18
N TRP A 34 -2.56 9.17 1.06
CA TRP A 34 -3.11 10.47 0.70
C TRP A 34 -2.03 11.55 0.52
N LEU A 35 -1.03 11.59 1.41
CA LEU A 35 0.07 12.56 1.38
C LEU A 35 0.98 12.40 0.16
N ILE A 36 1.24 11.15 -0.26
CA ILE A 36 2.08 10.83 -1.42
C ILE A 36 1.27 10.29 -2.60
N ARG A 37 0.02 10.75 -2.74
CA ARG A 37 -0.84 10.37 -3.87
C ARG A 37 -0.22 10.83 -5.20
N PRO A 38 -0.39 10.04 -6.28
CA PRO A 38 0.09 10.42 -7.60
C PRO A 38 -0.73 11.59 -8.14
N PHE A 39 -0.16 12.31 -9.12
CA PHE A 39 -0.84 13.39 -9.86
C PHE A 39 -1.32 14.58 -9.00
N ALA A 40 -0.78 14.73 -7.79
CA ALA A 40 -0.98 15.89 -6.95
C ALA A 40 0.38 16.46 -6.51
N PRO A 41 0.50 17.80 -6.34
CA PRO A 41 1.70 18.40 -5.77
C PRO A 41 1.99 17.83 -4.37
N GLN A 42 3.26 17.56 -4.10
CA GLN A 42 3.74 17.02 -2.82
C GLN A 42 4.67 18.03 -2.16
N THR A 43 4.61 18.15 -0.83
CA THR A 43 5.50 19.01 -0.06
C THR A 43 6.64 18.18 0.56
N PRO A 44 7.83 18.77 0.77
CA PRO A 44 8.95 18.08 1.44
C PRO A 44 8.56 17.52 2.81
N ASP A 45 7.85 18.31 3.62
CA ASP A 45 7.39 17.89 4.95
C ASP A 45 6.34 16.77 4.87
N GLY A 46 5.41 16.86 3.92
CA GLY A 46 4.40 15.83 3.71
C GLY A 46 5.03 14.48 3.32
N LEU A 47 6.04 14.52 2.46
CA LEU A 47 6.86 13.35 2.11
C LEU A 47 7.57 12.79 3.34
N ALA A 48 8.27 13.63 4.11
CA ALA A 48 8.99 13.20 5.31
C ALA A 48 8.05 12.50 6.31
N VAL A 49 6.89 13.10 6.59
CA VAL A 49 5.86 12.52 7.46
C VAL A 49 5.36 11.18 6.90
N ALA A 50 5.01 11.13 5.62
CA ALA A 50 4.51 9.91 4.99
C ALA A 50 5.52 8.76 5.06
N PHE A 51 6.81 9.02 4.79
CA PHE A 51 7.86 8.01 4.88
C PHE A 51 8.14 7.57 6.32
N TRP A 52 8.13 8.49 7.29
CA TRP A 52 8.20 8.14 8.71
C TRP A 52 7.06 7.22 9.13
N MET A 53 5.82 7.56 8.74
CA MET A 53 4.65 6.74 9.01
C MET A 53 4.75 5.37 8.34
N ARG A 54 5.12 5.29 7.06
CA ARG A 54 5.30 4.02 6.33
C ARG A 54 6.37 3.14 6.97
N ARG A 55 7.46 3.72 7.46
CA ARG A 55 8.54 2.99 8.14
C ARG A 55 8.06 2.37 9.45
N LEU A 56 7.25 3.08 10.22
CA LEU A 56 6.81 2.64 11.54
C LEU A 56 5.52 1.79 11.50
N ALA A 57 4.69 1.97 10.47
CA ALA A 57 3.36 1.35 10.37
C ALA A 57 3.36 -0.19 10.54
N PRO A 58 4.27 -0.98 9.96
CA PRO A 58 4.27 -2.43 10.17
C PRO A 58 4.42 -2.86 11.64
N GLY A 59 5.23 -2.13 12.42
CA GLY A 59 5.43 -2.37 13.84
C GLY A 59 4.26 -1.85 14.68
N LEU A 60 3.82 -0.61 14.40
CA LEU A 60 2.73 0.03 15.13
C LEU A 60 1.38 -0.66 14.92
N THR A 61 1.10 -1.17 13.72
CA THR A 61 -0.14 -1.93 13.44
C THR A 61 -0.16 -3.28 14.14
N LEU A 62 0.98 -3.99 14.23
CA LEU A 62 1.09 -5.20 15.06
C LEU A 62 0.93 -4.89 16.55
N GLY A 63 1.59 -3.84 17.04
CA GLY A 63 1.45 -3.38 18.41
C GLY A 63 0.01 -3.01 18.76
N ALA A 64 -0.69 -2.34 17.84
CA ALA A 64 -2.11 -2.03 17.99
C ALA A 64 -2.98 -3.30 18.02
N GLY A 65 -2.67 -4.30 17.19
CA GLY A 65 -3.32 -5.61 17.23
C GLY A 65 -3.12 -6.33 18.58
N ALA A 66 -1.90 -6.34 19.11
CA ALA A 66 -1.60 -6.94 20.41
C ALA A 66 -2.32 -6.22 21.56
N ALA A 67 -2.31 -4.89 21.57
CA ALA A 67 -3.06 -4.09 22.53
C ALA A 67 -4.58 -4.31 22.42
N ALA A 68 -5.09 -4.48 21.20
CA ALA A 68 -6.50 -4.80 20.96
C ALA A 68 -6.89 -6.17 21.53
N VAL A 69 -6.02 -7.18 21.48
CA VAL A 69 -6.23 -8.47 22.16
C VAL A 69 -6.39 -8.28 23.67
N LEU A 70 -5.56 -7.45 24.30
CA LEU A 70 -5.68 -7.15 25.72
C LEU A 70 -7.01 -6.44 26.04
N CYS A 71 -7.39 -5.43 25.26
CA CYS A 71 -8.68 -4.75 25.40
C CYS A 71 -9.85 -5.73 25.21
N ALA A 72 -9.79 -6.58 24.19
CA ALA A 72 -10.82 -7.59 23.93
C ALA A 72 -10.95 -8.58 25.09
N GLY A 73 -9.84 -9.04 25.69
CA GLY A 73 -9.86 -9.92 26.85
C GLY A 73 -10.56 -9.31 28.08
N VAL A 74 -10.37 -8.01 28.32
CA VAL A 74 -11.10 -7.27 29.37
C VAL A 74 -12.59 -7.16 29.04
N LEU A 75 -12.93 -6.86 27.78
CA LEU A 75 -14.31 -6.63 27.34
C LEU A 75 -15.13 -7.92 27.23
N TRP A 76 -14.47 -9.04 26.93
CA TRP A 76 -15.08 -10.35 26.68
C TRP A 76 -15.81 -10.91 27.91
N ARG A 77 -15.25 -10.68 29.10
CA ARG A 77 -15.85 -11.12 30.37
C ARG A 77 -17.20 -10.44 30.59
N GLY A 78 -18.27 -11.22 30.58
CA GLY A 78 -19.65 -10.73 30.70
C GLY A 78 -20.17 -9.99 29.45
N ALA A 79 -19.52 -10.12 28.29
CA ALA A 79 -20.06 -9.60 27.03
C ALA A 79 -21.24 -10.44 26.55
N ARG A 80 -22.30 -9.77 26.07
CA ARG A 80 -23.40 -10.39 25.33
C ARG A 80 -22.89 -10.90 23.97
N TRP A 81 -23.58 -11.86 23.35
CA TRP A 81 -23.17 -12.44 22.06
C TRP A 81 -22.92 -11.38 20.98
N ARG A 82 -23.80 -10.38 20.85
CA ARG A 82 -23.63 -9.27 19.89
C ARG A 82 -22.33 -8.50 20.13
N SER A 83 -22.00 -8.22 21.39
CA SER A 83 -20.75 -7.56 21.75
C SER A 83 -19.54 -8.42 21.44
N ARG A 84 -19.61 -9.74 21.65
CA ARG A 84 -18.54 -10.67 21.25
C ARG A 84 -18.33 -10.68 19.73
N VAL A 85 -19.42 -10.69 18.96
CA VAL A 85 -19.37 -10.57 17.50
C VAL A 85 -18.70 -9.26 17.10
N LEU A 86 -19.10 -8.12 17.68
CA LEU A 86 -18.47 -6.82 17.40
C LEU A 86 -16.98 -6.80 17.76
N LEU A 87 -16.58 -7.43 18.87
CA LEU A 87 -15.17 -7.54 19.25
C LEU A 87 -14.37 -8.32 18.20
N VAL A 88 -14.90 -9.46 17.74
CA VAL A 88 -14.26 -10.25 16.67
C VAL A 88 -14.19 -9.45 15.37
N LEU A 89 -15.27 -8.78 14.98
CA LEU A 89 -15.29 -7.94 13.78
C LEU A 89 -14.31 -6.77 13.85
N ALA A 90 -14.05 -6.21 15.03
CA ALA A 90 -13.06 -5.15 15.21
C ALA A 90 -11.61 -5.61 14.88
N PHE A 91 -11.32 -6.91 14.88
CA PHE A 91 -10.03 -7.43 14.42
C PHE A 91 -9.89 -7.43 12.90
N LEU A 92 -10.97 -7.43 12.13
CA LEU A 92 -10.89 -7.37 10.67
C LEU A 92 -10.11 -6.14 10.17
N PRO A 93 -10.45 -4.89 10.55
CA PRO A 93 -9.66 -3.74 10.12
C PRO A 93 -8.23 -3.78 10.67
N LEU A 94 -8.00 -4.27 11.89
CA LEU A 94 -6.64 -4.35 12.48
C LEU A 94 -5.73 -5.33 11.73
N LEU A 95 -6.27 -6.50 11.35
CA LEU A 95 -5.56 -7.47 10.52
C LEU A 95 -5.35 -6.93 9.10
N GLY A 96 -6.37 -6.27 8.55
CA GLY A 96 -6.31 -5.64 7.24
C GLY A 96 -5.22 -4.58 7.16
N THR A 97 -5.13 -3.67 8.13
CA THR A 97 -4.08 -2.63 8.18
C THR A 97 -2.71 -3.20 8.47
N ALA A 98 -2.59 -4.23 9.33
CA ALA A 98 -1.34 -4.93 9.54
C ALA A 98 -0.83 -5.55 8.23
N TRP A 99 -1.69 -6.26 7.49
CA TRP A 99 -1.34 -6.79 6.17
C TRP A 99 -1.01 -5.68 5.16
N GLN A 100 -1.86 -4.65 5.07
CA GLN A 100 -1.74 -3.57 4.10
C GLN A 100 -0.47 -2.73 4.33
N SER A 101 -0.06 -2.49 5.57
CA SER A 101 1.15 -1.71 5.90
C SER A 101 2.44 -2.32 5.35
N ARG A 102 2.41 -3.61 4.96
CA ARG A 102 3.53 -4.35 4.37
C ARG A 102 3.48 -4.40 2.85
N GLN A 103 2.42 -3.90 2.24
CA GLN A 103 2.25 -3.88 0.79
C GLN A 103 2.80 -2.56 0.23
N ASN A 104 3.44 -2.61 -0.94
CA ASN A 104 3.86 -1.43 -1.65
C ASN A 104 2.85 -1.10 -2.75
N LEU A 105 1.85 -0.26 -2.43
CA LEU A 105 0.77 0.10 -3.36
C LEU A 105 1.31 0.72 -4.66
N PHE A 106 2.32 1.58 -4.57
CA PHE A 106 2.88 2.29 -5.72
C PHE A 106 3.61 1.36 -6.68
N GLU A 107 4.28 0.33 -6.16
CA GLU A 107 4.93 -0.70 -6.98
C GLU A 107 3.92 -1.54 -7.77
N ARG A 108 2.72 -1.77 -7.20
CA ARG A 108 1.64 -2.44 -7.94
C ARG A 108 0.99 -1.55 -8.99
N MET A 109 0.87 -0.27 -8.69
CA MET A 109 0.25 0.71 -9.61
C MET A 109 1.12 0.93 -10.86
N PHE A 110 2.44 0.89 -10.70
CA PHE A 110 3.40 1.04 -11.78
C PHE A 110 4.27 -0.21 -11.93
N ALA A 111 3.62 -1.37 -12.03
CA ALA A 111 4.32 -2.63 -12.15
C ALA A 111 5.20 -2.63 -13.41
N PRO A 112 6.47 -3.07 -13.32
CA PRO A 112 7.32 -3.25 -14.49
C PRO A 112 6.67 -4.17 -15.51
N LEU A 113 6.98 -3.96 -16.80
CA LEU A 113 6.53 -4.85 -17.86
C LEU A 113 7.32 -6.18 -17.77
N PRO A 114 6.67 -7.32 -17.45
CA PRO A 114 7.41 -8.53 -17.04
C PRO A 114 7.98 -9.34 -18.21
N ASP A 115 7.35 -9.30 -19.39
CA ASP A 115 7.78 -9.98 -20.62
C ASP A 115 7.60 -9.02 -21.81
N PRO A 116 8.44 -7.98 -21.94
CA PRO A 116 8.37 -7.07 -23.08
C PRO A 116 8.66 -7.84 -24.37
N ARG A 117 7.77 -7.68 -25.35
CA ARG A 117 7.93 -8.26 -26.69
C ARG A 117 7.89 -7.18 -27.74
N TYR A 118 8.66 -7.38 -28.78
CA TYR A 118 8.57 -6.56 -29.97
C TYR A 118 7.29 -6.87 -30.75
N ALA A 119 6.70 -5.80 -31.28
CA ALA A 119 5.71 -5.86 -32.32
C ALA A 119 6.26 -5.04 -33.50
N THR A 120 5.98 -5.49 -34.72
CA THR A 120 6.24 -4.63 -35.88
C THR A 120 5.31 -3.42 -35.86
N ALA A 121 5.68 -2.34 -36.55
CA ALA A 121 4.83 -1.15 -36.66
C ALA A 121 3.43 -1.49 -37.22
N ALA A 122 3.33 -2.48 -38.11
CA ALA A 122 2.06 -2.93 -38.68
C ALA A 122 1.18 -3.69 -37.66
N GLU A 123 1.77 -4.40 -36.71
CA GLU A 123 1.04 -5.15 -35.67
C GLU A 123 0.65 -4.26 -34.48
N ALA A 124 1.37 -3.16 -34.28
CA ALA A 124 1.21 -2.24 -33.15
C ALA A 124 0.01 -1.28 -33.28
N ALA A 125 -1.18 -1.77 -33.62
CA ALA A 125 -2.39 -0.97 -33.83
C ALA A 125 -2.88 -0.21 -32.56
N TRP A 126 -2.33 -0.52 -31.39
CA TRP A 126 -2.58 0.18 -30.12
C TRP A 126 -1.71 1.42 -29.93
N VAL A 127 -0.78 1.70 -30.84
CA VAL A 127 0.05 2.90 -30.89
C VAL A 127 -0.57 3.83 -31.92
N ALA A 128 -0.94 5.05 -31.52
CA ALA A 128 -1.52 6.01 -32.47
C ALA A 128 -0.43 6.49 -33.46
N GLU A 129 -0.84 6.88 -34.68
CA GLU A 129 0.10 7.33 -35.72
C GLU A 129 0.92 8.56 -35.30
N ASP A 130 0.36 9.41 -34.44
CA ASP A 130 0.98 10.62 -33.89
C ASP A 130 1.53 10.43 -32.46
N GLU A 131 1.52 9.21 -31.93
CA GLU A 131 2.04 8.92 -30.59
C GLU A 131 3.56 9.07 -30.55
N ALA A 132 4.06 9.85 -29.60
CA ALA A 132 5.50 10.00 -29.39
C ALA A 132 6.12 8.68 -28.93
N VAL A 133 7.29 8.36 -29.49
CA VAL A 133 8.10 7.20 -29.12
C VAL A 133 9.50 7.62 -28.71
N LEU A 134 10.09 6.88 -27.77
CA LEU A 134 11.52 6.89 -27.55
C LEU A 134 12.15 5.91 -28.55
N ALA A 135 13.07 6.37 -29.40
CA ALA A 135 13.77 5.52 -30.36
C ALA A 135 15.20 5.25 -29.90
N VAL A 136 15.62 3.99 -29.94
CA VAL A 136 16.98 3.56 -29.62
C VAL A 136 17.54 2.87 -30.85
N THR A 137 18.71 3.29 -31.31
CA THR A 137 19.44 2.64 -32.41
C THR A 137 20.84 2.29 -31.94
N LEU A 138 21.17 0.99 -31.95
CA LEU A 138 22.47 0.46 -31.53
C LEU A 138 22.88 -0.66 -32.47
N ASN A 139 24.14 -0.66 -32.92
CA ASN A 139 24.71 -1.67 -33.82
C ASN A 139 23.87 -1.97 -35.08
N GLY A 140 23.11 -0.99 -35.58
CA GLY A 140 22.25 -1.13 -36.76
C GLY A 140 20.82 -1.63 -36.45
N ASP A 141 20.55 -2.08 -35.23
CA ASP A 141 19.20 -2.44 -34.78
C ASP A 141 18.50 -1.22 -34.18
N THR A 142 17.22 -1.06 -34.51
CA THR A 142 16.38 0.04 -34.03
C THR A 142 15.14 -0.50 -33.32
N ALA A 143 14.88 0.00 -32.12
CA ALA A 143 13.67 -0.25 -31.35
C ALA A 143 12.96 1.07 -31.02
N ALA A 144 11.63 1.04 -30.98
CA ALA A 144 10.79 2.18 -30.62
C ALA A 144 9.88 1.81 -29.43
N TYR A 145 9.82 2.69 -28.43
CA TYR A 145 9.08 2.49 -27.20
C TYR A 145 8.03 3.61 -27.06
N PRO A 146 6.73 3.32 -27.18
CA PRO A 146 5.68 4.33 -27.02
C PRO A 146 5.77 5.01 -25.65
N VAL A 147 5.80 6.35 -25.64
CA VAL A 147 5.97 7.13 -24.40
C VAL A 147 4.90 6.78 -23.37
N ARG A 148 3.67 6.52 -23.80
CA ARG A 148 2.58 6.12 -22.89
C ARG A 148 2.85 4.80 -22.17
N GLN A 149 3.46 3.82 -22.85
CA GLN A 149 3.81 2.54 -22.23
C GLN A 149 4.96 2.72 -21.23
N VAL A 150 6.01 3.45 -21.62
CA VAL A 150 7.15 3.72 -20.74
C VAL A 150 6.73 4.59 -19.55
N ALA A 151 5.85 5.56 -19.74
CA ALA A 151 5.33 6.41 -18.65
C ALA A 151 4.50 5.63 -17.63
N TYR A 152 3.82 4.56 -18.06
CA TYR A 152 3.04 3.71 -17.15
C TYR A 152 3.89 2.66 -16.44
N HIS A 153 4.78 1.98 -17.17
CA HIS A 153 5.63 0.91 -16.64
C HIS A 153 6.95 1.42 -16.01
N HIS A 154 7.24 2.72 -16.17
CA HIS A 154 8.45 3.47 -15.77
C HIS A 154 9.79 2.98 -16.33
N ILE A 155 9.95 1.69 -16.55
CA ILE A 155 11.16 1.07 -17.06
C ILE A 155 10.83 -0.08 -18.00
N VAL A 156 11.48 -0.09 -19.16
CA VAL A 156 11.51 -1.23 -20.07
C VAL A 156 12.95 -1.71 -20.15
N GLN A 157 13.19 -2.96 -19.76
CA GLN A 157 14.48 -3.62 -19.88
C GLN A 157 14.51 -4.38 -21.20
N ASP A 158 15.52 -4.11 -22.02
CA ASP A 158 15.60 -4.64 -23.37
C ASP A 158 17.04 -4.87 -23.82
N VAL A 159 17.24 -5.52 -24.96
CA VAL A 159 18.53 -5.72 -25.62
C VAL A 159 18.43 -5.28 -27.08
N VAL A 160 19.00 -4.11 -27.40
CA VAL A 160 18.98 -3.55 -28.77
C VAL A 160 20.37 -3.67 -29.36
N GLY A 161 20.49 -4.31 -30.54
CA GLY A 161 21.81 -4.48 -31.18
C GLY A 161 22.79 -5.30 -30.34
N GLY A 162 22.30 -6.20 -29.48
CA GLY A 162 23.11 -6.96 -28.52
C GLY A 162 23.56 -6.17 -27.29
N VAL A 163 23.11 -4.92 -27.11
CA VAL A 163 23.43 -4.07 -25.96
C VAL A 163 22.25 -4.03 -24.99
N PRO A 164 22.41 -4.44 -23.72
CA PRO A 164 21.38 -4.26 -22.70
C PRO A 164 21.07 -2.79 -22.46
N VAL A 165 19.80 -2.42 -22.49
CA VAL A 165 19.31 -1.06 -22.27
C VAL A 165 18.19 -1.05 -21.21
N ALA A 166 18.11 0.06 -20.48
CA ALA A 166 17.00 0.37 -19.58
C ALA A 166 16.36 1.68 -20.06
N VAL A 167 15.20 1.58 -20.70
CA VAL A 167 14.48 2.74 -21.24
C VAL A 167 13.54 3.27 -20.18
N THR A 168 13.64 4.57 -19.86
CA THR A 168 12.89 5.26 -18.80
C THR A 168 12.41 6.63 -19.26
N TYR A 169 11.38 7.17 -18.58
CA TYR A 169 10.83 8.52 -18.78
C TYR A 169 10.76 9.29 -17.46
#